data_AF-A0A7T4Y708-F1
#
_entry.id   AF-A0A7T4Y708-F1
#
_cell.length_a   1.000
_cell.length_b   1.000
_cell.length_c   1.000
_cell.angle_alpha   90.00
_cell.angle_beta   90.00
_cell.angle_gamma   90.00
#
_symmetry.space_group_name_H-M   'P 1'
#
loop_
_entity.id
_entity.type
_entity.pdbx_description
1 polymer ?
#
loop_
_entity_poly.entity_id
_entity_poly.type
_entity_poly.pdbx_seq_one_letter_code
_entity_poly.pdbx_strand_id
1 'polypeptide(L)'
;LLATLGGNIVYLGEDVAAAATMDLATLSYIYGASIGFFQGAALAQAEGLDVGVYGGIVEAMSPSFGAFLRHEGNVVETGDFAVSQSPLSISVDATGRIEQAMRHHGLRSELPALIAQLLHDAEQAGYGNEEFAAV
;
A
#
# COMPACT_ATOMS: atom_id res chain seq x y z
N LEU A 1 -14.48 22.56 -21.58
CA LEU A 1 -13.90 23.54 -20.64
C LEU A 1 -13.04 22.85 -19.58
N LEU A 2 -13.54 21.88 -18.82
CA LEU A 2 -12.72 21.19 -17.78
C LEU A 2 -11.43 20.54 -18.30
N ALA A 3 -11.42 20.02 -19.54
CA ALA A 3 -10.24 19.35 -20.12
C ALA A 3 -8.98 20.23 -20.23
N THR A 4 -9.12 21.56 -20.12
CA THR A 4 -7.96 22.47 -20.10
C THR A 4 -7.27 22.52 -18.73
N LEU A 5 -7.90 21.99 -17.68
CA LEU A 5 -7.35 21.94 -16.31
C LEU A 5 -6.66 20.60 -16.02
N GLY A 6 -6.90 19.55 -16.81
CA GLY A 6 -6.31 18.23 -16.63
C GLY A 6 -6.81 17.20 -17.66
N GLY A 7 -5.98 16.19 -17.92
CA GLY A 7 -6.22 15.18 -18.98
C GLY A 7 -7.06 13.96 -18.57
N ASN A 8 -7.35 13.77 -17.28
CA ASN A 8 -8.04 12.59 -16.76
C ASN A 8 -9.24 12.99 -15.88
N ILE A 9 -10.30 13.50 -16.51
CA ILE A 9 -11.51 13.95 -15.81
C ILE A 9 -12.40 12.73 -15.57
N VAL A 10 -12.72 12.49 -14.30
CA VAL A 10 -13.60 11.40 -13.85
C VAL A 10 -14.87 11.99 -13.24
N TYR A 11 -16.03 11.55 -13.73
CA TYR A 11 -17.32 11.89 -13.14
C TYR A 11 -17.71 10.84 -12.11
N LEU A 12 -17.96 11.26 -10.87
CA LEU A 12 -18.20 10.38 -9.72
C LEU A 12 -19.68 10.22 -9.35
N GLY A 13 -20.59 10.72 -10.20
CA GLY A 13 -22.04 10.70 -9.95
C GLY A 13 -22.60 12.03 -9.43
N GLU A 14 -23.84 11.98 -8.95
CA GLU A 14 -24.61 13.17 -8.55
C GLU A 14 -24.37 13.60 -7.10
N ASP A 15 -23.76 12.75 -6.27
CA ASP A 15 -23.46 13.09 -4.89
C ASP A 15 -22.41 14.21 -4.82
N VAL A 16 -22.82 15.34 -4.22
CA VAL A 16 -22.00 16.53 -4.05
C VAL A 16 -20.77 16.29 -3.18
N ALA A 17 -20.79 15.27 -2.31
CA ALA A 17 -19.66 14.91 -1.47
C ALA A 17 -18.65 13.98 -2.18
N ALA A 18 -19.03 13.34 -3.29
CA ALA A 18 -18.22 12.28 -3.90
C ALA A 18 -16.81 12.73 -4.29
N ALA A 19 -16.67 13.93 -4.86
CA ALA A 19 -15.37 14.48 -5.24
C ALA A 19 -14.45 14.71 -4.04
N ALA A 20 -14.97 15.27 -2.95
CA ALA A 20 -14.19 15.51 -1.73
C ALA A 20 -13.81 14.20 -1.03
N THR A 21 -14.73 13.22 -0.99
CA THR A 21 -14.45 11.89 -0.43
C THR A 21 -13.36 11.17 -1.22
N MET A 22 -13.44 11.18 -2.55
CA MET A 22 -12.41 10.54 -3.39
C MET A 22 -11.06 11.26 -3.31
N ASP A 23 -11.04 12.58 -3.13
CA ASP A 23 -9.81 13.33 -2.86
C ASP A 23 -9.14 12.86 -1.56
N LEU A 24 -9.90 12.79 -0.45
CA LEU A 24 -9.37 12.30 0.84
C LEU A 24 -8.90 10.84 0.78
N ALA A 25 -9.64 9.96 0.09
CA ALA A 25 -9.22 8.57 -0.12
C ALA A 25 -7.90 8.50 -0.90
N THR A 26 -7.77 9.30 -1.97
CA THR A 26 -6.54 9.36 -2.78
C THR A 26 -5.36 9.91 -1.99
N LEU A 27 -5.57 10.98 -1.21
CA LEU A 27 -4.54 11.54 -0.33
C LEU A 27 -4.09 10.56 0.75
N SER A 28 -5.00 9.72 1.26
CA SER A 28 -4.66 8.69 2.24
C SER A 28 -3.66 7.68 1.68
N TYR A 29 -3.86 7.25 0.42
CA TYR A 29 -2.88 6.44 -0.31
C TYR A 29 -1.55 7.18 -0.51
N ILE A 30 -1.58 8.43 -1.00
CA ILE A 30 -0.36 9.22 -1.27
C ILE A 30 0.50 9.34 -0.01
N TYR A 31 -0.09 9.71 1.11
CA TYR A 31 0.66 9.86 2.36
C TYR A 31 1.09 8.51 2.95
N GLY A 32 0.26 7.46 2.86
CA GLY A 32 0.66 6.10 3.27
C GLY A 32 1.87 5.60 2.48
N ALA A 33 1.83 5.69 1.15
CA ALA A 33 2.92 5.30 0.26
C ALA A 33 4.18 6.14 0.50
N SER A 34 4.04 7.45 0.70
CA SER A 34 5.16 8.35 0.95
C SER A 34 5.89 8.03 2.26
N ILE A 35 5.15 7.79 3.35
CA ILE A 35 5.77 7.38 4.62
C ILE A 35 6.43 6.01 4.48
N GLY A 36 5.80 5.05 3.81
CA GLY A 36 6.40 3.74 3.51
C GLY A 36 7.71 3.86 2.72
N PHE A 37 7.75 4.74 1.73
CA PHE A 37 8.97 5.05 0.98
C PHE A 37 10.07 5.63 1.89
N PHE A 38 9.74 6.58 2.77
CA PHE A 38 10.73 7.16 3.68
C PHE A 38 11.29 6.14 4.68
N GLN A 39 10.51 5.14 5.08
CA GLN A 39 10.99 4.04 5.90
C GLN A 39 11.97 3.14 5.14
N GLY A 40 11.64 2.79 3.90
CA GLY A 40 12.56 2.05 3.03
C GLY A 40 13.86 2.83 2.77
N ALA A 41 13.76 4.15 2.57
CA ALA A 41 14.93 5.01 2.42
C ALA A 41 15.80 5.04 3.68
N ALA A 42 15.19 5.16 4.87
CA ALA A 42 15.92 5.13 6.14
C ALA A 42 16.64 3.79 6.36
N LEU A 43 15.98 2.67 6.02
CA LEU A 43 16.58 1.34 6.08
C LEU A 43 17.75 1.20 5.08
N ALA A 44 17.57 1.67 3.84
CA ALA A 44 18.63 1.69 2.83
C ALA A 44 19.84 2.51 3.30
N GLN A 45 19.61 3.69 3.90
CA GLN A 45 20.69 4.52 4.46
C GLN A 45 21.41 3.86 5.62
N ALA A 46 20.69 3.15 6.50
CA ALA A 46 21.28 2.43 7.62
C ALA A 46 22.24 1.32 7.17
N GLU A 47 22.03 0.78 5.96
CA GLU A 47 22.89 -0.21 5.30
C GLU A 47 23.94 0.42 4.36
N GLY A 48 24.03 1.75 4.32
CA GLY A 48 24.96 2.47 3.43
C GLY A 48 24.62 2.38 1.94
N LEU A 49 23.37 2.06 1.60
CA LEU A 49 22.88 1.99 0.22
C LEU A 49 22.48 3.36 -0.31
N ASP A 50 22.56 3.53 -1.63
CA ASP A 50 22.16 4.75 -2.32
C ASP A 50 20.62 4.86 -2.39
N VAL A 51 20.07 5.89 -1.76
CA VAL A 51 18.63 6.18 -1.75
C VAL A 51 18.11 6.55 -3.14
N GLY A 52 18.95 7.15 -3.99
CA GLY A 52 18.60 7.41 -5.38
C GLY A 52 18.38 6.13 -6.18
N VAL A 53 19.20 5.10 -5.93
CA VAL A 53 18.99 3.76 -6.51
C VAL A 53 17.69 3.14 -5.99
N TYR A 54 17.42 3.23 -4.69
CA TYR A 54 16.14 2.79 -4.11
C TYR A 54 14.94 3.53 -4.75
N GLY A 55 15.04 4.84 -4.95
CA GLY A 55 14.04 5.65 -5.64
C GLY A 55 13.74 5.15 -7.05
N GLY A 56 14.78 4.84 -7.83
CA GLY A 56 14.63 4.26 -9.17
C GLY A 56 13.99 2.87 -9.17
N ILE A 57 14.26 2.05 -8.15
CA ILE A 57 13.59 0.75 -7.96
C ILE A 57 12.09 0.94 -7.72
N VAL A 58 11.71 1.88 -6.85
CA VAL A 58 10.30 2.17 -6.54
C VAL A 58 9.57 2.75 -7.76
N GLU A 59 10.21 3.66 -8.52
CA GLU A 59 9.67 4.17 -9.77
C GLU A 59 9.39 3.03 -10.77
N ALA A 60 10.37 2.16 -11.00
CA ALA A 60 10.24 1.07 -11.96
C ALA A 60 9.12 0.06 -11.61
N MET A 61 8.86 -0.19 -10.32
CA MET A 61 7.78 -1.11 -9.89
C MET A 61 6.40 -0.44 -9.81
N SER A 62 6.34 0.90 -9.78
CA SER A 62 5.09 1.65 -9.54
C SER A 62 3.95 1.29 -10.51
N PRO A 63 4.17 1.10 -11.82
CA PRO A 63 3.09 0.71 -12.74
C PRO A 63 2.48 -0.66 -12.39
N SER A 64 3.32 -1.64 -12.02
CA SER A 64 2.87 -2.97 -11.61
C SER A 64 2.07 -2.90 -10.31
N PHE A 65 2.52 -2.09 -9.36
CA PHE A 65 1.79 -1.90 -8.09
C PHE A 65 0.47 -1.15 -8.29
N GLY A 66 0.41 -0.18 -9.22
CA GLY A 66 -0.85 0.45 -9.61
C GLY A 66 -1.84 -0.53 -10.24
N ALA A 67 -1.35 -1.46 -11.07
CA ALA A 67 -2.19 -2.52 -11.63
C ALA A 67 -2.70 -3.50 -10.55
N PHE A 68 -1.86 -3.83 -9.56
CA PHE A 68 -2.23 -4.61 -8.39
C PHE A 68 -3.35 -3.93 -7.60
N LEU A 69 -3.19 -2.66 -7.20
CA LEU A 69 -4.22 -1.94 -6.43
C LEU A 69 -5.55 -1.79 -7.17
N ARG A 70 -5.53 -1.67 -8.50
CA ARG A 70 -6.76 -1.70 -9.31
C ARG A 70 -7.45 -3.06 -9.23
N HIS A 71 -6.67 -4.16 -9.24
CA HIS A 71 -7.21 -5.51 -9.07
C HIS A 71 -7.84 -5.69 -7.69
N GLU A 72 -7.13 -5.30 -6.63
CA GLU A 72 -7.65 -5.33 -5.25
C GLU A 72 -8.94 -4.51 -5.11
N GLY A 73 -9.05 -3.35 -5.78
CA GLY A 73 -10.28 -2.57 -5.81
C GLY A 73 -11.48 -3.34 -6.38
N ASN A 74 -11.26 -4.14 -7.43
CA ASN A 74 -12.32 -5.01 -7.98
C ASN A 74 -12.68 -6.14 -7.02
N VAL A 75 -11.69 -6.75 -6.34
CA VAL A 75 -11.90 -7.78 -5.33
C VAL A 75 -12.79 -7.27 -4.20
N VAL A 76 -12.52 -6.05 -3.71
CA VAL A 76 -13.36 -5.39 -2.70
C VAL A 76 -14.76 -5.10 -3.23
N GLU A 77 -14.89 -4.66 -4.49
CA GLU A 77 -16.20 -4.37 -5.10
C GLU A 77 -17.06 -5.64 -5.29
N THR A 78 -16.43 -6.78 -5.65
CA THR A 78 -17.15 -8.05 -5.85
C THR A 78 -17.36 -8.84 -4.56
N GLY A 79 -16.55 -8.58 -3.52
CA GLY A 79 -16.52 -9.37 -2.28
C GLY A 79 -16.02 -10.80 -2.47
N ASP A 80 -15.30 -11.08 -3.56
CA ASP A 80 -14.71 -12.40 -3.84
C ASP A 80 -13.23 -12.40 -3.48
N PHE A 81 -12.95 -12.74 -2.21
CA PHE A 81 -11.61 -12.77 -1.65
C PHE A 81 -10.85 -14.08 -1.91
N ALA A 82 -11.33 -14.93 -2.82
CA ALA A 82 -10.56 -16.09 -3.24
C ALA A 82 -9.22 -15.65 -3.87
N VAL A 83 -8.12 -16.26 -3.43
CA VAL A 83 -6.77 -15.88 -3.91
C VAL A 83 -6.68 -15.98 -5.42
N SER A 84 -6.30 -14.86 -6.04
CA SER A 84 -6.06 -14.75 -7.47
C SER A 84 -4.68 -14.18 -7.80
N GLN A 85 -4.08 -13.40 -6.88
CA GLN A 85 -2.75 -12.82 -7.03
C GLN A 85 -1.81 -13.15 -5.85
N SER A 86 -2.17 -12.78 -4.63
CA SER A 86 -1.28 -12.90 -3.47
C SER A 86 -2.04 -13.29 -2.19
N PRO A 87 -1.78 -14.48 -1.63
CA PRO A 87 -2.27 -14.83 -0.29
C PRO A 87 -1.84 -13.80 0.75
N LEU A 88 -2.75 -13.43 1.66
CA LEU A 88 -2.50 -12.51 2.76
C LEU A 88 -1.32 -12.95 3.65
N SER A 89 -1.15 -14.27 3.86
CA SER A 89 -0.04 -14.85 4.66
C SER A 89 1.35 -14.45 4.17
N ILE A 90 1.57 -14.26 2.86
CA ILE A 90 2.85 -13.77 2.33
C ILE A 90 3.16 -12.37 2.86
N SER A 91 2.14 -11.52 2.95
CA SER A 91 2.25 -10.15 3.45
C SER A 91 2.47 -10.10 4.96
N VAL A 92 1.92 -11.05 5.73
CA VAL A 92 2.19 -11.20 7.17
C VAL A 92 3.69 -11.41 7.41
N ASP A 93 4.28 -12.42 6.76
CA ASP A 93 5.71 -12.73 6.89
C ASP A 93 6.61 -11.59 6.40
N ALA A 94 6.22 -10.92 5.32
CA ALA A 94 6.98 -9.79 4.78
C ALA A 94 6.99 -8.60 5.74
N THR A 95 5.84 -8.22 6.29
CA THR A 95 5.71 -7.04 7.16
C THR A 95 6.35 -7.26 8.53
N GLY A 96 6.30 -8.48 9.07
CA GLY A 96 7.05 -8.85 10.27
C GLY A 96 8.57 -8.70 10.09
N ARG A 97 9.11 -9.11 8.94
CA ARG A 97 10.55 -8.92 8.64
C ARG A 97 10.94 -7.45 8.49
N ILE A 98 10.06 -6.60 7.94
CA ILE A 98 10.30 -5.16 7.84
C ILE A 98 10.34 -4.53 9.23
N GLU A 99 9.39 -4.85 10.11
CA GLU A 99 9.38 -4.38 11.50
C GLU A 99 10.66 -4.77 12.23
N GLN A 100 11.07 -6.03 12.10
CA GLN A 100 12.29 -6.54 12.73
C GLN A 100 13.55 -5.83 12.22
N ALA A 101 13.65 -5.61 10.90
CA ALA A 101 14.78 -4.90 10.30
C ALA A 101 14.85 -3.45 10.81
N MET A 102 13.73 -2.73 10.83
CA MET A 102 13.69 -1.35 11.35
C MET A 102 14.16 -1.29 12.81
N ARG A 103 13.72 -2.23 13.65
CA ARG A 103 14.16 -2.32 15.05
C ARG A 103 15.62 -2.67 15.20
N HIS A 104 16.14 -3.56 14.36
CA HIS A 104 17.55 -3.95 14.37
C HIS A 104 18.48 -2.75 14.15
N HIS A 105 18.10 -1.83 13.26
CA HIS A 105 18.85 -0.60 12.99
C HIS A 105 18.53 0.57 13.95
N GLY A 106 17.69 0.35 14.97
CA GLY A 106 17.27 1.43 15.88
C GLY A 106 16.41 2.50 15.21
N LEU A 107 15.76 2.17 14.09
CA LEU A 107 14.86 3.05 13.36
C LEU A 107 13.44 3.02 13.96
N ARG A 108 12.67 4.07 13.68
CA ARG A 108 11.26 4.18 14.05
C ARG A 108 10.44 3.06 13.41
N SER A 109 9.88 2.18 14.24
CA SER A 109 9.17 0.97 13.82
C SER A 109 7.67 0.99 14.16
N GLU A 110 7.09 2.15 14.50
CA GLU A 110 5.69 2.23 14.92
C GLU A 110 4.71 1.92 13.77
N LEU A 111 4.97 2.46 12.57
CA LEU A 111 4.13 2.18 11.39
C LEU A 111 4.29 0.73 10.88
N PRO A 112 5.50 0.15 10.73
CA PRO A 112 5.66 -1.23 10.29
C PRO A 112 5.10 -2.21 11.32
N ALA A 113 5.20 -1.88 12.62
CA ALA A 113 4.55 -2.66 13.67
C ALA A 113 3.03 -2.61 13.56
N LEU A 114 2.43 -1.44 13.31
CA LEU A 114 1.00 -1.33 13.08
C LEU A 114 0.54 -2.17 11.87
N ILE A 115 1.25 -2.07 10.74
CA ILE A 115 0.94 -2.85 9.53
C ILE A 115 1.06 -4.36 9.81
N ALA A 116 2.17 -4.79 10.41
CA ALA A 116 2.38 -6.20 10.75
C ALA A 116 1.29 -6.72 11.70
N GLN A 117 0.87 -5.92 12.68
CA GLN A 117 -0.20 -6.29 13.59
C GLN A 117 -1.53 -6.46 12.87
N LEU A 118 -1.92 -5.52 12.00
CA LEU A 118 -3.19 -5.60 11.25
C LEU A 118 -3.25 -6.85 10.37
N LEU A 119 -2.15 -7.17 9.67
CA LEU A 119 -2.10 -8.37 8.83
C LEU A 119 -2.09 -9.65 9.65
N HIS A 120 -1.38 -9.66 10.78
CA HIS A 120 -1.39 -10.79 11.69
C HIS A 120 -2.80 -11.04 12.26
N ASP A 121 -3.51 -9.98 12.66
CA ASP A 121 -4.89 -10.07 13.16
C ASP A 121 -5.84 -10.64 12.09
N ALA A 122 -5.70 -10.21 10.84
CA ALA A 122 -6.47 -10.77 9.71
C ALA A 122 -6.17 -12.25 9.48
N GLU A 123 -4.91 -12.66 9.57
CA GLU A 123 -4.53 -14.08 9.47
C GLU A 123 -5.14 -14.90 10.63
N GLN A 124 -5.09 -14.40 11.86
CA GLN A 124 -5.70 -15.06 13.02
C GLN A 124 -7.23 -15.15 12.92
N ALA A 125 -7.87 -14.22 12.19
CA ALA A 125 -9.29 -14.28 11.87
C ALA A 125 -9.64 -15.32 10.79
N GLY A 126 -8.64 -15.96 10.16
CA GLY A 126 -8.82 -17.02 9.17
C GLY A 126 -8.56 -16.58 7.72
N TYR A 127 -8.17 -15.32 7.47
CA TYR A 127 -8.02 -14.77 6.13
C TYR A 127 -6.65 -15.03 5.49
N GLY A 128 -5.76 -15.80 6.14
CA GLY A 128 -4.39 -16.01 5.65
C GLY A 128 -4.26 -16.64 4.26
N ASN A 129 -5.30 -17.37 3.83
CA ASN A 129 -5.41 -17.99 2.49
C ASN A 129 -6.41 -17.24 1.58
N GLU A 130 -6.79 -16.03 1.94
CA GLU A 130 -7.59 -15.13 1.10
C GLU A 130 -6.67 -14.12 0.39
N GLU A 131 -7.22 -13.44 -0.62
CA GLU A 131 -6.56 -12.34 -1.32
C GLU A 131 -6.17 -11.23 -0.32
N PHE A 132 -5.12 -10.48 -0.64
CA PHE A 132 -4.61 -9.43 0.25
C PHE A 132 -5.69 -8.40 0.66
N ALA A 133 -6.66 -8.10 -0.21
CA ALA A 133 -7.82 -7.26 0.07
C ALA A 133 -8.73 -7.74 1.23
N ALA A 134 -8.55 -8.95 1.76
CA ALA A 134 -9.35 -9.47 2.89
C ALA A 134 -8.99 -8.87 4.27
N VAL A 135 -7.95 -8.02 4.34
CA VAL A 135 -7.52 -7.30 5.56
C VAL A 135 -8.55 -6.30 6.10
#